data_AF-A0A316YGW7-F1
#
_entry.id   AF-A0A316YGW7-F1
#
_cell.length_a   1.000
_cell.length_b   1.000
_cell.length_c   1.000
_cell.angle_alpha   90.00
_cell.angle_beta   90.00
_cell.angle_gamma   90.00
#
_symmetry.space_group_name_H-M   'P 1'
#
loop_
_entity.id
_entity.type
_entity.pdbx_description
1 polymer ?
#
loop_
_entity_poly.entity_id
_entity_poly.type
_entity_poly.pdbx_seq_one_letter_code
_entity_poly.pdbx_strand_id
1 'polypeptide(L)'
;METGKPRHSLGEGYVHTKGEVEEQQKADAKVALLASSTNHGSSNSNQRKDTYGFYPASSISDPGADGARQIALLQSALSKRLGPEYISTRSGPSGGGKLFYLEGWKVIDLANEVFGFNGWCSSVMKLDIDFVSMDELPNNRFNVGVTSVVRITLRDGTFHEDVGYGSSENSPKKSQALEKAKKEAVTDALKRAMRTFGRLLGNCVYDKKFVEKASKMRANPVSPSPDVITHWWLTSTSFY
;
A
#
# COMPACT_ATOMS: atom_id res chain seq x y z
N MET A 1 32.60 -44.99 25.45
CA MET A 1 31.91 -43.71 25.70
C MET A 1 31.29 -43.26 24.38
N GLU A 2 30.04 -43.67 24.16
CA GLU A 2 29.22 -43.24 23.04
C GLU A 2 28.73 -41.81 23.24
N THR A 3 28.72 -41.01 22.18
CA THR A 3 27.68 -40.04 21.80
C THR A 3 27.99 -39.69 20.32
N GLY A 4 27.12 -39.78 19.31
CA GLY A 4 25.67 -39.79 19.24
C GLY A 4 25.24 -38.66 18.28
N LYS A 5 25.31 -38.87 16.96
CA LYS A 5 24.66 -38.01 15.96
C LYS A 5 23.13 -38.00 16.16
N PRO A 6 22.42 -36.96 15.71
CA PRO A 6 21.07 -37.17 15.17
C PRO A 6 20.94 -36.78 13.68
N ARG A 7 20.13 -37.58 12.99
CA ARG A 7 19.61 -37.43 11.63
C ARG A 7 18.26 -36.68 11.65
N HIS A 8 17.94 -36.07 10.50
CA HIS A 8 16.65 -35.66 9.92
C HIS A 8 15.30 -35.92 10.65
N SER A 9 14.40 -34.93 10.63
CA SER A 9 12.96 -35.05 10.27
C SER A 9 12.40 -33.66 9.89
N LEU A 10 11.88 -33.49 8.67
CA LEU A 10 10.46 -33.49 8.25
C LEU A 10 9.72 -32.17 8.50
N GLY A 11 9.08 -31.68 7.44
CA GLY A 11 8.55 -30.33 7.32
C GLY A 11 7.31 -30.06 8.17
N GLU A 12 7.20 -28.81 8.60
CA GLU A 12 5.97 -28.27 9.17
C GLU A 12 5.36 -27.30 8.16
N GLY A 13 4.35 -27.81 7.47
CA GLY A 13 3.42 -27.01 6.69
C GLY A 13 2.71 -26.00 7.59
N TYR A 14 2.30 -24.91 6.96
CA TYR A 14 1.45 -23.87 7.52
C TYR A 14 0.17 -24.50 8.11
N VAL A 15 0.11 -24.69 9.43
CA VAL A 15 -1.12 -25.11 10.10
C VAL A 15 -1.95 -23.86 10.32
N HIS A 16 -2.88 -23.59 9.40
CA HIS A 16 -3.96 -22.67 9.70
C HIS A 16 -4.71 -23.18 10.94
N THR A 17 -5.00 -22.30 11.89
CA THR A 17 -5.86 -22.67 13.01
C THR A 17 -7.26 -22.99 12.46
N LYS A 18 -7.89 -24.08 12.92
CA LYS A 18 -9.22 -24.50 12.44
C LYS A 18 -10.25 -23.37 12.44
N GLY A 19 -10.15 -22.47 13.43
CA GLY A 19 -11.02 -21.28 13.52
C GLY A 19 -10.83 -20.27 12.38
N GLU A 20 -9.60 -20.00 11.95
CA GLU A 20 -9.32 -19.04 10.86
C GLU A 20 -9.69 -19.62 9.49
N VAL A 21 -9.53 -20.94 9.28
CA VAL A 21 -10.00 -21.61 8.04
C VAL A 21 -11.51 -21.63 7.97
N GLU A 22 -12.19 -21.93 9.08
CA GLU A 22 -13.66 -21.95 9.13
C GLU A 22 -14.26 -20.56 8.95
N GLU A 23 -13.63 -19.51 9.48
CA GLU A 23 -14.09 -18.13 9.30
C GLU A 23 -13.91 -17.67 7.85
N GLN A 24 -12.79 -18.01 7.21
CA GLN A 24 -12.55 -17.74 5.79
C GLN A 24 -13.51 -18.52 4.89
N GLN A 25 -13.72 -19.81 5.16
CA GLN A 25 -14.68 -20.64 4.40
C GLN A 25 -16.12 -20.17 4.56
N LYS A 26 -16.50 -19.66 5.75
CA LYS A 26 -17.83 -19.05 5.98
C LYS A 26 -17.99 -17.73 5.22
N ALA A 27 -16.94 -16.92 5.14
CA ALA A 27 -16.95 -15.69 4.36
C ALA A 27 -17.09 -16.00 2.85
N ASP A 28 -16.32 -16.97 2.34
CA ASP A 28 -16.34 -17.38 0.94
C ASP A 28 -17.70 -18.02 0.55
N ALA A 29 -18.27 -18.86 1.43
CA ALA A 29 -19.57 -19.48 1.22
C ALA A 29 -20.73 -18.46 1.22
N LYS A 30 -20.64 -17.42 2.07
CA LYS A 30 -21.64 -16.35 2.12
C LYS A 30 -21.61 -15.49 0.84
N VAL A 31 -20.42 -15.27 0.28
CA VAL A 31 -20.24 -14.58 -1.01
C VAL A 31 -20.81 -15.41 -2.18
N ALA A 32 -20.59 -16.72 -2.18
CA ALA A 32 -21.15 -17.61 -3.21
C ALA A 32 -22.69 -17.68 -3.18
N LEU A 33 -23.30 -17.65 -2.00
CA LEU A 33 -24.76 -17.70 -1.84
C LEU A 33 -25.46 -16.42 -2.32
N LEU A 34 -24.82 -15.26 -2.15
CA LEU A 34 -25.34 -13.98 -2.63
C LEU A 34 -25.31 -13.89 -4.17
N ALA A 35 -24.35 -14.57 -4.82
CA ALA A 35 -24.19 -14.54 -6.27
C ALA A 35 -25.19 -15.45 -7.03
N SER A 36 -25.87 -16.39 -6.38
CA SER A 36 -26.77 -17.36 -7.03
C SER A 36 -28.24 -16.97 -7.03
N SER A 37 -28.63 -15.88 -6.36
CA SER A 37 -30.05 -15.56 -6.09
C SER A 37 -30.73 -14.61 -7.09
N THR A 38 -30.06 -14.17 -8.16
CA THR A 38 -30.63 -13.22 -9.14
C THR A 38 -30.49 -13.73 -10.57
N ASN A 39 -31.55 -14.33 -11.10
CA ASN A 39 -31.63 -14.68 -12.51
C ASN A 39 -33.09 -14.63 -12.96
N HIS A 40 -33.50 -13.57 -13.67
CA HIS A 40 -34.68 -13.48 -14.58
C HIS A 40 -34.61 -12.14 -15.35
N GLY A 41 -34.68 -12.18 -16.69
CA GLY A 41 -35.18 -11.04 -17.49
C GLY A 41 -34.38 -10.59 -18.71
N SER A 42 -34.94 -10.83 -19.90
CA SER A 42 -34.46 -10.64 -21.29
C SER A 42 -34.17 -9.23 -21.82
N SER A 43 -33.24 -9.19 -22.80
CA SER A 43 -33.21 -8.52 -24.13
C SER A 43 -33.98 -7.22 -24.43
N ASN A 44 -33.32 -6.18 -24.98
CA ASN A 44 -33.48 -5.69 -26.38
C ASN A 44 -32.50 -4.52 -26.72
N SER A 45 -32.55 -4.05 -27.97
CA SER A 45 -31.48 -3.52 -28.85
C SER A 45 -31.45 -1.98 -29.10
N ASN A 46 -30.36 -1.55 -29.78
CA ASN A 46 -30.19 -0.44 -30.76
C ASN A 46 -29.42 0.88 -30.43
N GLN A 47 -28.33 1.04 -31.20
CA GLN A 47 -27.81 2.20 -31.97
C GLN A 47 -27.28 3.53 -31.34
N ARG A 48 -25.94 3.67 -31.40
CA ARG A 48 -25.11 4.68 -32.15
C ARG A 48 -25.29 6.20 -31.94
N LYS A 49 -24.25 6.87 -31.39
CA LYS A 49 -23.26 7.80 -32.05
C LYS A 49 -22.74 8.95 -31.13
N ASP A 50 -21.41 8.95 -30.97
CA ASP A 50 -20.42 10.04 -30.89
C ASP A 50 -20.83 11.44 -30.37
N THR A 51 -20.24 11.90 -29.25
CA THR A 51 -19.70 13.27 -29.07
C THR A 51 -18.96 13.44 -27.74
N TYR A 52 -17.88 14.22 -27.75
CA TYR A 52 -17.05 14.61 -26.61
C TYR A 52 -17.91 15.20 -25.48
N GLY A 53 -17.95 14.54 -24.33
CA GLY A 53 -18.76 14.93 -23.19
C GLY A 53 -18.11 14.55 -21.87
N PHE A 54 -17.85 15.56 -21.07
CA PHE A 54 -17.70 15.50 -19.62
C PHE A 54 -18.81 14.60 -19.06
N TYR A 55 -18.49 13.41 -18.55
CA TYR A 55 -19.51 12.51 -18.02
C TYR A 55 -20.04 13.05 -16.68
N PRO A 56 -21.34 13.35 -16.56
CA PRO A 56 -21.93 13.72 -15.28
C PRO A 56 -21.91 12.50 -14.37
N ALA A 57 -21.75 12.74 -13.06
CA ALA A 57 -21.92 11.75 -12.01
C ALA A 57 -23.39 11.29 -11.93
N SER A 58 -23.84 10.48 -12.89
CA SER A 58 -25.18 9.90 -12.91
C SER A 58 -25.25 8.71 -13.87
N SER A 59 -24.55 7.63 -13.51
CA SER A 59 -24.97 6.26 -13.77
C SER A 59 -23.99 5.34 -13.07
N ILE A 60 -24.21 5.08 -11.77
CA ILE A 60 -23.79 3.80 -11.21
C ILE A 60 -24.72 2.80 -11.91
N SER A 61 -24.36 2.41 -13.12
CA SER A 61 -24.93 1.24 -13.76
C SER A 61 -24.76 0.13 -12.74
N ASP A 62 -25.88 -0.43 -12.28
CA ASP A 62 -25.94 -1.60 -11.42
C ASP A 62 -24.81 -2.54 -11.87
N PRO A 63 -23.79 -2.78 -11.03
CA PRO A 63 -22.72 -3.68 -11.41
C PRO A 63 -23.40 -5.02 -11.60
N GLY A 64 -23.70 -5.38 -12.85
CA GLY A 64 -24.23 -6.69 -13.20
C GLY A 64 -23.38 -7.78 -12.55
N ALA A 65 -23.82 -9.04 -12.55
CA ALA A 65 -23.18 -10.11 -11.78
C ALA A 65 -21.62 -10.13 -11.82
N ASP A 66 -21.01 -9.72 -12.94
CA ASP A 66 -19.55 -9.57 -13.09
C ASP A 66 -18.94 -8.42 -12.28
N GLY A 67 -19.60 -7.27 -12.16
CA GLY A 67 -19.17 -6.17 -11.31
C GLY A 67 -19.28 -6.49 -9.82
N ALA A 68 -20.36 -7.15 -9.40
CA ALA A 68 -20.51 -7.62 -8.01
C ALA A 68 -19.42 -8.64 -7.65
N ARG A 69 -19.09 -9.57 -8.56
CA ARG A 69 -17.95 -10.49 -8.41
C ARG A 69 -16.63 -9.77 -8.30
N GLN A 70 -16.37 -8.78 -9.16
CA GLN A 70 -15.13 -8.00 -9.13
C GLN A 70 -14.97 -7.25 -7.80
N ILE A 71 -16.04 -6.62 -7.29
CA ILE A 71 -16.04 -5.95 -5.99
C ILE A 71 -15.74 -6.94 -4.87
N ALA A 72 -16.35 -8.14 -4.89
CA ALA A 72 -16.08 -9.17 -3.88
C ALA A 72 -14.62 -9.66 -3.91
N LEU A 73 -14.03 -9.82 -5.11
CA LEU A 73 -12.62 -10.19 -5.26
C LEU A 73 -11.69 -9.10 -4.73
N LEU A 74 -11.95 -7.83 -5.07
CA LEU A 74 -11.19 -6.68 -4.55
C LEU A 74 -11.30 -6.59 -3.03
N GLN A 75 -12.51 -6.73 -2.48
CA GLN A 75 -12.74 -6.74 -1.04
C GLN A 75 -11.97 -7.87 -0.35
N SER A 76 -11.99 -9.07 -0.94
CA SER A 76 -11.22 -10.22 -0.43
C SER A 76 -9.71 -9.94 -0.45
N ALA A 77 -9.18 -9.42 -1.56
CA ALA A 77 -7.76 -9.07 -1.67
C ALA A 77 -7.34 -8.02 -0.62
N LEU A 78 -8.10 -6.92 -0.50
CA LEU A 78 -7.82 -5.82 0.44
C LEU A 78 -7.94 -6.24 1.91
N SER A 79 -8.71 -7.30 2.21
CA SER A 79 -8.87 -7.83 3.56
C SER A 79 -7.65 -8.63 4.07
N LYS A 80 -6.79 -9.09 3.16
CA LYS A 80 -5.56 -9.85 3.49
C LYS A 80 -4.58 -8.98 4.28
N ARG A 81 -3.74 -9.62 5.08
CA ARG A 81 -2.62 -8.98 5.80
C ARG A 81 -1.34 -9.13 4.98
N LEU A 82 -0.42 -8.17 5.16
CA LEU A 82 0.91 -8.24 4.58
C LEU A 82 1.70 -9.46 5.09
N GLY A 83 2.52 -10.06 4.23
CA GLY A 83 3.56 -10.98 4.66
C GLY A 83 4.72 -10.25 5.36
N PRO A 84 5.56 -10.96 6.14
CA PRO A 84 6.72 -10.37 6.82
C PRO A 84 7.70 -9.66 5.87
N GLU A 85 7.81 -10.09 4.61
CA GLU A 85 8.65 -9.51 3.57
C GLU A 85 8.30 -8.05 3.23
N TYR A 86 7.06 -7.62 3.50
CA TYR A 86 6.61 -6.26 3.27
C TYR A 86 6.80 -5.34 4.47
N ILE A 87 7.08 -5.89 5.66
CA ILE A 87 7.12 -5.16 6.92
C ILE A 87 8.56 -4.79 7.26
N SER A 88 8.88 -3.50 7.15
CA SER A 88 10.18 -2.96 7.53
C SER A 88 10.15 -2.43 8.96
N THR A 89 11.31 -2.36 9.61
CA THR A 89 11.45 -1.85 10.99
C THR A 89 12.44 -0.69 11.06
N ARG A 90 12.16 0.26 11.96
CA ARG A 90 13.11 1.30 12.36
C ARG A 90 13.09 1.47 13.88
N SER A 91 14.17 2.00 14.44
CA SER A 91 14.18 2.44 15.83
C SER A 91 13.24 3.64 16.01
N GLY A 92 12.52 3.68 17.13
CA GLY A 92 11.69 4.83 17.48
C GLY A 92 12.55 6.05 17.84
N PRO A 93 11.97 7.26 17.78
CA PRO A 93 12.63 8.47 18.31
C PRO A 93 13.07 8.28 19.77
N SER A 94 14.20 8.89 20.14
CA SER A 94 14.73 8.93 21.50
C SER A 94 14.95 7.56 22.17
N GLY A 95 15.31 6.53 21.38
CA GLY A 95 15.51 5.17 21.90
C GLY A 95 14.20 4.43 22.19
N GLY A 96 13.07 4.92 21.66
CA GLY A 96 11.78 4.25 21.75
C GLY A 96 11.76 2.89 21.06
N GLY A 97 10.68 2.15 21.31
CA GLY A 97 10.46 0.82 20.73
C GLY A 97 10.50 0.80 19.20
N LYS A 98 10.63 -0.40 18.62
CA LYS A 98 10.65 -0.61 17.17
C LYS A 98 9.34 -0.12 16.54
N LEU A 99 9.47 0.67 15.48
CA LEU A 99 8.35 1.10 14.65
C LEU A 99 8.34 0.28 13.36
N PHE A 100 7.17 -0.26 13.05
CA PHE A 100 6.93 -1.01 11.82
C PHE A 100 6.38 -0.06 10.75
N TYR A 101 6.83 -0.24 9.51
CA TYR A 101 6.35 0.55 8.38
C TYR A 101 6.39 -0.26 7.09
N LEU A 102 5.54 0.13 6.14
CA LEU A 102 5.59 -0.34 4.76
C LEU A 102 6.34 0.70 3.92
N GLU A 103 7.29 0.24 3.11
CA GLU A 103 8.07 1.11 2.22
C GLU A 103 7.21 1.65 1.07
N GLY A 104 7.49 2.87 0.61
CA GLY A 104 6.66 3.53 -0.41
C GLY A 104 6.57 2.76 -1.73
N TRP A 105 7.68 2.19 -2.19
CA TRP A 105 7.71 1.41 -3.43
C TRP A 105 6.84 0.15 -3.34
N LYS A 106 6.85 -0.54 -2.18
CA LYS A 106 5.98 -1.71 -1.95
C LYS A 106 4.49 -1.35 -1.97
N VAL A 107 4.11 -0.16 -1.49
CA VAL A 107 2.71 0.31 -1.60
C VAL A 107 2.31 0.48 -3.07
N ILE A 108 3.19 1.01 -3.90
CA ILE A 108 2.95 1.22 -5.33
C ILE A 108 2.77 -0.14 -6.02
N ASP A 109 3.66 -1.10 -5.76
CA ASP A 109 3.58 -2.45 -6.35
C ASP A 109 2.29 -3.17 -5.91
N LEU A 110 1.94 -3.12 -4.63
CA LEU A 110 0.69 -3.70 -4.13
C LEU A 110 -0.54 -3.02 -4.75
N ALA A 111 -0.52 -1.70 -4.94
CA ALA A 111 -1.62 -1.00 -5.61
C ALA A 111 -1.74 -1.43 -7.08
N ASN A 112 -0.61 -1.61 -7.78
CA ASN A 112 -0.60 -2.13 -9.15
C ASN A 112 -1.07 -3.58 -9.23
N GLU A 113 -0.79 -4.42 -8.23
CA GLU A 113 -1.27 -5.79 -8.16
C GLU A 113 -2.78 -5.85 -7.88
N VAL A 114 -3.28 -5.03 -6.96
CA VAL A 114 -4.69 -5.07 -6.53
C VAL A 114 -5.62 -4.37 -7.51
N PHE A 115 -5.25 -3.17 -7.98
CA PHE A 115 -6.10 -2.35 -8.83
C PHE A 115 -5.73 -2.43 -10.31
N GLY A 116 -4.54 -2.92 -10.64
CA GLY A 116 -3.95 -2.78 -11.97
C GLY A 116 -3.30 -1.40 -12.16
N PHE A 117 -2.29 -1.32 -13.02
CA PHE A 117 -1.54 -0.09 -13.29
C PHE A 117 -2.41 1.11 -13.76
N ASN A 118 -3.59 0.82 -14.31
CA ASN A 118 -4.57 1.79 -14.79
C ASN A 118 -5.87 1.80 -13.96
N GLY A 119 -5.88 1.15 -12.78
CA GLY A 119 -7.03 1.11 -11.88
C GLY A 119 -7.01 2.18 -10.79
N TRP A 120 -5.88 2.87 -10.62
CA TRP A 120 -5.69 3.91 -9.63
C TRP A 120 -4.82 5.04 -10.17
N CYS A 121 -4.94 6.22 -9.58
CA CYS A 121 -4.01 7.33 -9.77
C CYS A 121 -3.78 8.08 -8.46
N SER A 122 -2.69 8.84 -8.41
CA SER A 122 -2.35 9.71 -7.29
C SER A 122 -2.27 11.17 -7.76
N SER A 123 -2.77 12.09 -6.96
CA SER A 123 -2.71 13.54 -7.20
C SER A 123 -2.25 14.27 -5.95
N VAL A 124 -1.25 15.15 -6.09
CA VAL A 124 -0.84 16.06 -5.02
C VAL A 124 -1.81 17.23 -5.02
N MET A 125 -2.68 17.27 -4.01
CA MET A 125 -3.71 18.28 -3.85
C MET A 125 -3.15 19.56 -3.23
N LYS A 126 -2.16 19.40 -2.35
CA LYS A 126 -1.54 20.50 -1.61
C LYS A 126 -0.09 20.14 -1.26
N LEU A 127 0.80 21.12 -1.31
CA LEU A 127 2.19 20.98 -0.89
C LEU A 127 2.69 22.30 -0.29
N ASP A 128 2.66 22.40 1.04
CA ASP A 128 3.00 23.60 1.79
C ASP A 128 4.33 23.43 2.51
N ILE A 129 5.15 24.49 2.46
CA ILE A 129 6.34 24.58 3.29
C ILE A 129 5.92 25.26 4.59
N ASP A 130 5.82 24.49 5.66
CA ASP A 130 5.34 24.97 6.97
C ASP A 130 6.37 25.90 7.62
N PHE A 131 7.65 25.54 7.51
CA PHE A 131 8.76 26.39 7.93
C PHE A 131 10.04 26.08 7.16
N VAL A 132 10.89 27.10 7.09
CA VAL A 132 12.32 26.98 6.79
C VAL A 132 13.06 27.83 7.80
N SER A 133 13.84 27.21 8.67
CA SER A 133 14.73 27.91 9.61
C SER A 133 16.19 27.57 9.31
N MET A 134 17.08 28.46 9.73
CA MET A 134 18.52 28.27 9.70
C MET A 134 19.03 28.46 11.13
N ASP A 135 19.80 27.51 11.63
CA ASP A 135 20.46 27.64 12.92
C ASP A 135 21.63 28.63 12.80
N GLU A 136 21.68 29.63 13.68
CA GLU A 136 22.73 30.68 13.71
C GLU A 136 24.08 30.19 14.28
N LEU A 137 24.20 28.89 14.52
CA LEU A 137 25.42 28.20 14.97
C LEU A 137 26.39 28.00 13.78
N PRO A 138 27.71 27.74 14.01
CA PRO A 138 28.78 28.15 13.09
C PRO A 138 28.79 27.50 11.69
N ASN A 139 27.87 26.60 11.40
CA ASN A 139 27.73 25.87 10.14
C ASN A 139 26.39 26.13 9.40
N ASN A 140 25.58 27.11 9.83
CA ASN A 140 24.36 27.59 9.15
C ASN A 140 23.47 26.45 8.63
N ARG A 141 22.93 25.65 9.54
CA ARG A 141 22.20 24.43 9.21
C ARG A 141 20.73 24.71 8.96
N PHE A 142 20.18 24.13 7.91
CA PHE A 142 18.78 24.31 7.54
C PHE A 142 17.89 23.23 8.14
N ASN A 143 16.79 23.68 8.72
CA ASN A 143 15.69 22.85 9.19
C ASN A 143 14.42 23.20 8.40
N VAL A 144 13.76 22.19 7.83
CA VAL A 144 12.60 22.36 6.95
C VAL A 144 11.49 21.40 7.34
N GLY A 145 10.27 21.91 7.41
CA GLY A 145 9.04 21.14 7.52
C GLY A 145 8.13 21.36 6.32
N VAL A 146 7.57 20.28 5.78
CA VAL A 146 6.67 20.32 4.62
C VAL A 146 5.46 19.44 4.88
N THR A 147 4.28 19.99 4.65
CA THR A 147 3.00 19.28 4.66
C THR A 147 2.53 19.02 3.23
N SER A 148 2.04 17.82 2.97
CA SER A 148 1.43 17.44 1.69
C SER A 148 0.04 16.86 1.91
N VAL A 149 -0.89 17.12 0.99
CA VAL A 149 -2.17 16.40 0.90
C VAL A 149 -2.18 15.65 -0.42
N VAL A 150 -2.37 14.34 -0.36
CA VAL A 150 -2.43 13.47 -1.55
C VAL A 150 -3.78 12.80 -1.62
N ARG A 151 -4.38 12.80 -2.82
CA ARG A 151 -5.58 12.05 -3.16
C ARG A 151 -5.20 10.82 -3.97
N ILE A 152 -5.70 9.65 -3.55
CA ILE A 152 -5.73 8.45 -4.38
C ILE A 152 -7.15 8.30 -4.94
N THR A 153 -7.27 8.15 -6.24
CA THR A 153 -8.56 7.94 -6.93
C THR A 153 -8.54 6.62 -7.67
N LEU A 154 -9.56 5.79 -7.47
CA LEU A 154 -9.75 4.55 -8.22
C LEU A 154 -10.54 4.82 -9.52
N ARG A 155 -10.53 3.86 -10.43
CA ARG A 155 -11.21 3.96 -11.73
C ARG A 155 -12.70 4.28 -11.62
N ASP A 156 -13.38 3.80 -10.58
CA ASP A 156 -14.80 4.03 -10.34
C ASP A 156 -15.10 5.43 -9.76
N GLY A 157 -14.07 6.24 -9.54
CA GLY A 157 -14.17 7.59 -8.97
C GLY A 157 -14.13 7.62 -7.45
N THR A 158 -14.08 6.47 -6.77
CA THR A 158 -13.87 6.45 -5.31
C THR A 158 -12.48 6.99 -4.98
N PHE A 159 -12.38 7.76 -3.89
CA PHE A 159 -11.11 8.37 -3.52
C PHE A 159 -10.94 8.48 -2.01
N HIS A 160 -9.68 8.51 -1.60
CA HIS A 160 -9.26 8.85 -0.24
C HIS A 160 -8.15 9.89 -0.27
N GLU A 161 -8.21 10.80 0.68
CA GLU A 161 -7.18 11.81 0.92
C GLU A 161 -6.61 11.61 2.31
N ASP A 162 -5.31 11.82 2.46
CA ASP A 162 -4.68 11.93 3.77
C ASP A 162 -3.52 12.94 3.68
N VAL A 163 -3.14 13.44 4.85
CA VAL A 163 -2.06 14.41 5.02
C VAL A 163 -0.78 13.63 5.29
N GLY A 164 0.32 14.01 4.63
CA GLY A 164 1.66 13.51 4.92
C GLY A 164 2.58 14.63 5.34
N TYR A 165 3.65 14.26 6.05
CA TYR A 165 4.64 15.21 6.54
C TYR A 165 6.04 14.74 6.19
N GLY A 166 6.90 15.69 5.83
CA GLY A 166 8.30 15.44 5.56
C GLY A 166 9.17 16.50 6.19
N SER A 167 10.31 16.07 6.74
CA SER A 167 11.23 16.99 7.39
C SER A 167 12.68 16.72 7.02
N SER A 168 13.45 17.79 7.01
CA SER A 168 14.90 17.72 6.93
C SER A 168 15.48 18.60 8.00
N GLU A 169 16.20 17.99 8.92
CA GLU A 169 16.92 18.67 10.00
C GLU A 169 18.42 18.68 9.70
N ASN A 170 19.13 19.68 10.20
CA ASN A 170 20.59 19.79 10.17
C ASN A 170 21.19 19.68 8.75
N SER A 171 20.48 20.17 7.72
CA SER A 171 20.96 20.09 6.34
C SER A 171 21.99 21.18 6.04
N PRO A 172 23.09 20.88 5.33
CA PRO A 172 24.07 21.91 4.94
C PRO A 172 23.55 22.85 3.85
N LYS A 173 22.56 22.42 3.04
CA LYS A 173 22.03 23.21 1.92
C LYS A 173 20.50 23.30 2.00
N LYS A 174 19.96 24.50 1.80
CA LYS A 174 18.51 24.75 1.76
C LYS A 174 17.80 23.96 0.67
N SER A 175 18.40 23.86 -0.52
CA SER A 175 17.84 23.11 -1.65
C SER A 175 17.69 21.62 -1.33
N GLN A 176 18.74 21.00 -0.77
CA GLN A 176 18.73 19.61 -0.33
C GLN A 176 17.68 19.36 0.76
N ALA A 177 17.56 20.30 1.71
CA ALA A 177 16.58 20.20 2.79
C ALA A 177 15.14 20.21 2.25
N LEU A 178 14.84 21.15 1.34
CA LEU A 178 13.54 21.26 0.68
C LEU A 178 13.23 20.05 -0.20
N GLU A 179 14.20 19.57 -0.97
CA GLU A 179 14.04 18.39 -1.84
C GLU A 179 13.68 17.16 -1.01
N LYS A 180 14.44 16.88 0.05
CA LYS A 180 14.18 15.76 0.96
C LYS A 180 12.80 15.88 1.60
N ALA A 181 12.50 17.02 2.23
CA ALA A 181 11.24 17.22 2.95
C ALA A 181 10.02 17.12 2.02
N LYS A 182 10.09 17.68 0.79
CA LYS A 182 9.00 17.56 -0.19
C LYS A 182 8.80 16.11 -0.66
N LYS A 183 9.87 15.39 -0.99
CA LYS A 183 9.80 13.97 -1.40
C LYS A 183 9.21 13.10 -0.30
N GLU A 184 9.64 13.33 0.95
CA GLU A 184 9.16 12.60 2.12
C GLU A 184 7.68 12.89 2.38
N ALA A 185 7.26 14.17 2.37
CA ALA A 185 5.86 14.55 2.63
C ALA A 185 4.88 13.93 1.64
N VAL A 186 5.20 13.96 0.34
CA VAL A 186 4.36 13.37 -0.70
C VAL A 186 4.30 11.84 -0.56
N THR A 187 5.45 11.21 -0.29
CA THR A 187 5.50 9.74 -0.11
C THR A 187 4.73 9.31 1.15
N ASP A 188 4.82 10.06 2.23
CA ASP A 188 4.07 9.78 3.45
C ASP A 188 2.55 9.92 3.22
N ALA A 189 2.12 11.02 2.59
CA ALA A 189 0.71 11.26 2.26
C ALA A 189 0.14 10.14 1.36
N LEU A 190 0.91 9.71 0.35
CA LEU A 190 0.56 8.59 -0.52
C LEU A 190 0.30 7.31 0.28
N LYS A 191 1.24 6.89 1.13
CA LYS A 191 1.11 5.67 1.95
C LYS A 191 -0.09 5.76 2.89
N ARG A 192 -0.34 6.95 3.45
CA ARG A 192 -1.42 7.19 4.40
C ARG A 192 -2.79 7.19 3.73
N ALA A 193 -2.93 7.76 2.54
CA ALA A 193 -4.16 7.68 1.76
C ALA A 193 -4.43 6.23 1.31
N MET A 194 -3.39 5.51 0.87
CA MET A 194 -3.49 4.12 0.42
C MET A 194 -3.98 3.15 1.51
N ARG A 195 -3.55 3.33 2.76
CA ARG A 195 -3.94 2.42 3.85
C ARG A 195 -5.46 2.40 4.07
N THR A 196 -6.18 3.48 3.73
CA THR A 196 -7.63 3.59 3.96
C THR A 196 -8.42 2.57 3.14
N PHE A 197 -7.88 2.11 2.01
CA PHE A 197 -8.52 1.09 1.18
C PHE A 197 -8.47 -0.32 1.79
N GLY A 198 -7.52 -0.65 2.67
CA GLY A 198 -7.48 -2.01 3.24
C GLY A 198 -6.23 -2.38 4.03
N ARG A 199 -6.32 -3.56 4.66
CA ARG A 199 -5.23 -4.17 5.45
C ARG A 199 -4.01 -4.43 4.58
N LEU A 200 -4.22 -4.91 3.36
CA LEU A 200 -3.15 -5.24 2.43
C LEU A 200 -2.34 -4.01 2.03
N LEU A 201 -2.97 -2.83 1.88
CA LEU A 201 -2.31 -1.59 1.49
C LEU A 201 -1.67 -0.82 2.66
N GLY A 202 -1.38 -1.51 3.76
CA GLY A 202 -0.60 -0.96 4.88
C GLY A 202 -1.39 -0.69 6.15
N ASN A 203 -2.72 -0.85 6.17
CA ASN A 203 -3.49 -0.65 7.41
C ASN A 203 -3.13 -1.67 8.49
N CYS A 204 -2.73 -2.89 8.10
CA CYS A 204 -2.35 -3.91 9.09
C CYS A 204 -1.08 -3.55 9.87
N VAL A 205 -0.23 -2.64 9.39
CA VAL A 205 1.01 -2.25 10.07
C VAL A 205 0.76 -1.53 11.39
N TYR A 206 -0.44 -0.99 11.59
CA TYR A 206 -0.86 -0.33 12.83
C TYR A 206 -1.35 -1.31 13.91
N ASP A 207 -1.61 -2.57 13.56
CA ASP A 207 -1.95 -3.63 14.52
C ASP A 207 -0.68 -4.18 15.17
N LYS A 208 -0.35 -3.66 16.36
CA LYS A 208 0.84 -4.01 17.14
C LYS A 208 1.00 -5.52 17.33
N LYS A 209 -0.09 -6.23 17.65
CA LYS A 209 -0.07 -7.68 17.88
C LYS A 209 0.30 -8.42 16.61
N PHE A 210 -0.25 -7.99 15.49
CA PHE A 210 0.06 -8.55 14.18
C PHE A 210 1.53 -8.31 13.79
N VAL A 211 2.03 -7.08 13.85
CA VAL A 211 3.40 -6.77 13.41
C VAL A 211 4.46 -7.42 14.30
N GLU A 212 4.21 -7.56 15.61
CA GLU A 212 5.10 -8.31 16.50
C GLU A 212 5.17 -9.80 16.13
N LYS A 213 4.03 -10.42 15.81
CA LYS A 213 4.00 -11.82 15.35
C LYS A 213 4.67 -11.95 13.98
N ALA A 214 4.33 -11.06 13.04
CA ALA A 214 4.87 -11.07 11.68
C ALA A 214 6.38 -10.89 11.66
N SER A 215 6.92 -9.98 12.46
CA SER A 215 8.37 -9.73 12.54
C SER A 215 9.20 -10.93 13.04
N LYS A 216 8.56 -11.90 13.70
CA LYS A 216 9.21 -13.12 14.18
C LYS A 216 9.15 -14.26 13.16
N MET A 217 8.34 -14.12 12.11
CA MET A 217 8.25 -15.12 11.04
C MET A 217 9.41 -14.93 10.06
N ARG A 218 10.01 -16.04 9.59
CA ARG A 218 11.05 -15.97 8.56
C ARG A 218 10.40 -15.53 7.24
N ALA A 219 10.87 -14.43 6.67
CA ALA A 219 10.55 -14.08 5.30
C ALA A 219 11.29 -15.07 4.38
N ASN A 220 10.57 -15.73 3.47
CA ASN A 220 11.23 -16.40 2.37
C ASN A 220 11.81 -15.33 1.44
N PRO A 221 13.05 -15.46 0.96
CA PRO A 221 13.60 -14.51 0.01
C PRO A 221 12.71 -14.49 -1.24
N VAL A 222 12.11 -13.34 -1.54
CA VAL A 222 11.41 -13.10 -2.80
C VAL A 222 12.48 -13.10 -3.89
N SER A 223 12.58 -14.19 -4.66
CA SER A 223 13.35 -14.16 -5.89
C SER A 223 12.65 -13.20 -6.86
N PRO A 224 13.31 -12.16 -7.38
CA PRO A 224 12.71 -11.34 -8.42
C PRO A 224 12.39 -12.24 -9.61
N SER A 225 11.12 -12.27 -10.03
CA SER A 225 10.76 -12.90 -11.30
C SER A 225 11.54 -12.19 -12.42
N PRO A 226 12.19 -12.92 -13.33
CA PRO A 226 13.08 -12.34 -14.34
C PRO A 226 12.41 -11.38 -15.34
N ASP A 227 11.08 -11.25 -15.34
CA ASP A 227 10.36 -10.60 -16.44
C ASP A 227 10.03 -9.10 -16.28
N VAL A 228 10.43 -8.40 -15.20
CA VAL A 228 10.08 -6.96 -15.05
C VAL A 228 11.21 -6.04 -14.56
N ILE A 229 12.45 -6.51 -14.40
CA ILE A 229 13.54 -5.62 -13.92
C ILE A 229 14.69 -5.55 -14.91
N THR A 230 14.50 -4.74 -15.95
CA THR A 230 15.61 -3.91 -16.46
C THR A 230 15.15 -2.45 -16.52
N HIS A 231 15.98 -1.56 -15.97
CA HIS A 231 15.89 -0.10 -16.04
C HIS A 231 15.01 0.68 -15.03
N TRP A 232 15.24 0.55 -13.72
CA TRP A 232 15.09 1.71 -12.79
C TRP A 232 16.14 1.79 -11.66
N TRP A 233 17.23 1.00 -11.69
CA TRP A 233 18.29 1.02 -10.66
C TRP A 233 19.57 1.79 -11.03
N LEU A 234 19.53 2.65 -12.05
CA LEU A 234 20.66 3.52 -12.39
C LEU A 234 20.19 4.97 -12.51
N THR A 235 20.21 5.69 -11.39
CA THR A 235 20.75 7.06 -11.26
C THR A 235 20.55 7.57 -9.84
N SER A 236 21.32 7.01 -8.91
CA SER A 236 21.75 7.75 -7.71
C SER A 236 23.15 7.30 -7.33
N THR A 237 24.10 7.64 -8.19
CA THR A 237 25.50 7.81 -7.82
C THR A 237 26.02 9.01 -8.62
N SER A 238 26.55 9.98 -7.89
CA SER A 238 27.33 11.16 -8.28
C SER A 238 27.53 11.43 -9.77
N PHE A 239 27.11 12.61 -10.24
CA PHE A 239 27.96 13.48 -11.06
C PHE A 239 27.69 14.96 -10.69
N TYR A 240 28.75 15.56 -10.12
CA TYR A 240 29.01 16.97 -9.74
C TYR A 240 28.09 17.68 -8.73
#